data_AF-A0A3L6G040-F1
#
_entry.id   AF-A0A3L6G040-F1
#
_cell.length_a   1.000
_cell.length_b   1.000
_cell.length_c   1.000
_cell.angle_alpha   90.00
_cell.angle_beta   90.00
_cell.angle_gamma   90.00
#
_symmetry.space_group_name_H-M   'P 1'
#
loop_
_entity.id
_entity.type
_entity.pdbx_description
1 polymer ?
#
loop_
_entity_poly.entity_id
_entity_poly.type
_entity_poly.pdbx_seq_one_letter_code
_entity_poly.pdbx_strand_id
1 'polypeptide(L)'
;MNDSQNGENETKEEGALKDGFQVVKNRKGKGKIGEQADGVRRSSRLEAYEDIKVLDMAISRAEAKDAFIHSANPYSVSNTDDSTLCEIAASLNISFGCNEIEKSESLSLIRSVEKGRSSLLLQSVTRRNACESGRGQ
;
A
#
# COMPACT_ATOMS: atom_id res chain seq x y z
N MET A 1 18.19 -13.64 -53.58
CA MET A 1 19.13 -13.38 -52.48
C MET A 1 18.39 -12.60 -51.42
N ASN A 2 18.37 -13.18 -50.22
CA ASN A 2 17.89 -12.70 -48.92
C ASN A 2 16.42 -12.98 -48.57
N ASP A 3 16.33 -13.92 -47.63
CA ASP A 3 15.22 -14.46 -46.86
C ASP A 3 14.79 -13.55 -45.68
N SER A 4 13.62 -13.90 -45.11
CA SER A 4 13.24 -13.74 -43.68
C SER A 4 12.92 -12.32 -43.15
N GLN A 5 11.95 -12.06 -42.27
CA GLN A 5 11.08 -12.90 -41.44
C GLN A 5 9.87 -12.10 -40.92
N ASN A 6 8.87 -12.87 -40.48
CA ASN A 6 7.53 -12.58 -39.95
C ASN A 6 7.51 -11.90 -38.56
N GLY A 7 6.37 -11.31 -38.14
CA GLY A 7 6.13 -10.98 -36.73
C GLY A 7 4.93 -10.07 -36.43
N GLU A 8 3.74 -10.68 -36.28
CA GLU A 8 2.54 -10.20 -35.57
C GLU A 8 2.92 -9.82 -34.10
N ASN A 9 2.21 -9.06 -33.25
CA ASN A 9 0.77 -8.93 -33.05
C ASN A 9 0.47 -7.92 -31.91
N GLU A 10 -0.76 -7.37 -31.94
CA GLU A 10 -1.70 -7.13 -30.83
C GLU A 10 -1.53 -6.04 -29.73
N THR A 11 -2.61 -5.24 -29.67
CA THR A 11 -3.11 -4.27 -28.68
C THR A 11 -3.68 -4.96 -27.42
N LYS A 12 -3.77 -4.24 -26.28
CA LYS A 12 -4.85 -4.26 -25.25
C LYS A 12 -4.45 -3.34 -24.07
N GLU A 13 -5.05 -2.16 -23.93
CA GLU A 13 -6.28 -1.82 -23.18
C GLU A 13 -6.16 -1.83 -21.65
N GLU A 14 -6.64 -0.72 -21.08
CA GLU A 14 -6.76 -0.39 -19.66
C GLU A 14 -7.74 -1.30 -18.91
N GLY A 15 -7.54 -1.43 -17.61
CA GLY A 15 -8.51 -2.08 -16.72
C GLY A 15 -8.40 -1.56 -15.31
N ALA A 16 -9.03 -0.41 -15.04
CA ALA A 16 -9.31 0.06 -13.70
C ALA A 16 -10.27 -0.92 -13.00
N LEU A 17 -9.89 -1.49 -11.86
CA LEU A 17 -10.79 -2.25 -11.00
C LEU A 17 -11.12 -1.45 -9.73
N LYS A 18 -12.27 -0.78 -9.75
CA LYS A 18 -13.01 -0.40 -8.55
C LYS A 18 -13.86 -1.61 -8.13
N ASP A 19 -13.74 -2.07 -6.89
CA ASP A 19 -14.86 -2.03 -5.93
C ASP A 19 -14.46 -2.52 -4.53
N GLY A 20 -15.05 -1.88 -3.52
CA GLY A 20 -14.60 -1.86 -2.14
C GLY A 20 -14.77 -3.16 -1.36
N PHE A 21 -13.79 -3.43 -0.49
CA PHE A 21 -13.88 -4.47 0.53
C PHE A 21 -14.57 -3.93 1.79
N GLN A 22 -15.86 -4.22 1.97
CA GLN A 22 -16.55 -3.99 3.24
C GLN A 22 -16.09 -5.01 4.29
N VAL A 23 -15.32 -4.54 5.28
CA VAL A 23 -14.93 -5.30 6.48
C VAL A 23 -16.12 -5.38 7.43
N VAL A 24 -16.93 -6.43 7.30
CA VAL A 24 -17.93 -6.80 8.31
C VAL A 24 -17.21 -7.50 9.47
N LYS A 25 -17.08 -6.80 10.60
CA LYS A 25 -16.75 -7.40 11.91
C LYS A 25 -17.85 -8.44 12.23
N ASN A 26 -17.54 -9.64 12.73
CA ASN A 26 -17.88 -10.05 14.11
C ASN A 26 -17.43 -11.51 14.43
N ARG A 27 -16.73 -11.63 15.57
CA ARG A 27 -16.63 -12.67 16.63
C ARG A 27 -16.77 -14.19 16.30
N LYS A 28 -15.60 -14.86 16.35
CA LYS A 28 -15.21 -16.12 17.04
C LYS A 28 -16.23 -17.30 17.09
N GLY A 29 -15.88 -18.37 16.39
CA GLY A 29 -16.34 -19.75 16.68
C GLY A 29 -15.39 -20.76 16.03
N LYS A 30 -14.73 -21.61 16.84
CA LYS A 30 -13.83 -22.68 16.36
C LYS A 30 -14.67 -23.89 15.96
N GLY A 31 -14.71 -24.25 14.68
CA GLY A 31 -15.31 -25.49 14.17
C GLY A 31 -14.24 -26.49 13.77
N LYS A 32 -14.34 -27.72 14.28
CA LYS A 32 -13.48 -28.86 13.94
C LYS A 32 -13.72 -29.28 12.48
N ILE A 33 -12.64 -29.56 11.74
CA ILE A 33 -12.68 -30.01 10.34
C ILE A 33 -12.98 -31.52 10.34
N GLY A 34 -14.13 -31.89 9.79
CA GLY A 34 -14.57 -33.25 9.53
C GLY A 34 -14.94 -33.38 8.05
N GLU A 35 -14.60 -34.53 7.49
CA GLU A 35 -14.51 -34.90 6.08
C GLU A 35 -15.82 -34.79 5.27
N GLN A 36 -15.63 -34.60 3.97
CA GLN A 36 -16.57 -34.28 2.89
C GLN A 36 -17.96 -34.94 2.96
N ALA A 37 -19.01 -34.12 2.80
CA ALA A 37 -20.29 -34.54 2.24
C ALA A 37 -20.88 -33.40 1.40
N ASP A 38 -21.26 -33.72 0.16
CA ASP A 38 -21.89 -32.87 -0.86
C ASP A 38 -23.24 -32.29 -0.40
N GLY A 39 -23.20 -31.33 0.53
CA GLY A 39 -24.41 -30.69 1.06
C GLY A 39 -24.15 -29.58 2.09
N VAL A 40 -22.90 -29.38 2.52
CA VAL A 40 -22.56 -28.23 3.35
C VAL A 40 -22.47 -27.00 2.44
N ARG A 41 -23.54 -26.20 2.40
CA ARG A 41 -23.51 -24.86 1.80
C ARG A 41 -22.31 -24.12 2.38
N ARG A 42 -21.26 -23.97 1.58
CA ARG A 42 -20.11 -23.16 1.97
C ARG A 42 -20.61 -21.73 2.06
N SER A 43 -20.11 -20.97 3.03
CA SER A 43 -20.46 -19.56 3.06
C SER A 43 -20.00 -18.93 1.75
N SER A 44 -20.78 -18.02 1.17
CA SER A 44 -20.38 -17.26 -0.03
C SER A 44 -18.97 -16.65 0.11
N ARG A 45 -18.55 -16.33 1.35
CA ARG A 45 -17.18 -15.92 1.68
C ARG A 45 -16.12 -16.98 1.34
N LEU A 46 -16.36 -18.27 1.56
CA LEU A 46 -15.42 -19.35 1.25
C LEU A 46 -15.47 -19.73 -0.24
N GLU A 47 -16.66 -19.71 -0.86
CA GLU A 47 -16.83 -19.96 -2.30
C GLU A 47 -16.05 -18.95 -3.15
N ALA A 48 -16.00 -17.67 -2.73
CA ALA A 48 -15.28 -16.60 -3.44
C ALA A 48 -13.74 -16.74 -3.43
N TYR A 49 -13.16 -17.62 -2.60
CA TYR A 49 -11.71 -17.88 -2.55
C TYR A 49 -11.33 -19.29 -3.01
N GLU A 50 -12.27 -20.08 -3.54
CA GLU A 50 -11.98 -21.46 -4.00
C GLU A 50 -10.96 -21.52 -5.14
N ASP A 51 -10.95 -20.49 -6.00
CA ASP A 51 -10.07 -20.41 -7.18
C ASP A 51 -8.80 -19.59 -6.95
N ILE A 52 -8.65 -18.93 -5.80
CA ILE A 52 -7.46 -18.12 -5.53
C ILE A 52 -6.37 -19.02 -4.98
N LYS A 53 -5.28 -19.19 -5.75
CA LYS A 53 -4.14 -19.98 -5.30
C LYS A 53 -3.50 -19.27 -4.09
N VAL A 54 -3.12 -20.06 -3.08
CA VAL A 54 -2.41 -19.55 -1.89
C VAL A 54 -1.17 -18.74 -2.27
N LEU A 55 -0.52 -19.11 -3.37
CA LEU A 55 0.60 -18.38 -3.96
C LEU A 55 0.20 -16.96 -4.39
N ASP A 56 -0.91 -16.80 -5.10
CA ASP A 56 -1.37 -15.50 -5.60
C ASP A 56 -1.75 -14.57 -4.43
N MET A 57 -2.32 -15.12 -3.36
CA MET A 57 -2.55 -14.39 -2.11
C MET A 57 -1.24 -13.95 -1.44
N ALA A 58 -0.22 -14.80 -1.46
CA ALA A 58 1.09 -14.48 -0.89
C ALA A 58 1.80 -13.39 -1.71
N ILE A 59 1.72 -13.46 -3.04
CA ILE A 59 2.25 -12.45 -3.97
C ILE A 59 1.54 -11.12 -3.74
N SER A 60 0.20 -11.09 -3.80
CA SER A 60 -0.57 -9.87 -3.59
C SER A 60 -0.28 -9.23 -2.22
N ARG A 61 -0.10 -10.04 -1.17
CA ARG A 61 0.31 -9.54 0.15
C ARG A 61 1.72 -8.97 0.17
N ALA A 62 2.67 -9.58 -0.54
CA ALA A 62 4.04 -9.08 -0.65
C ALA A 62 4.07 -7.76 -1.43
N GLU A 63 3.40 -7.70 -2.58
CA GLU A 63 3.27 -6.50 -3.41
C GLU A 63 2.60 -5.35 -2.66
N ALA A 64 1.51 -5.61 -1.93
CA ALA A 64 0.86 -4.59 -1.12
C ALA A 64 1.76 -4.08 0.03
N LYS A 65 2.55 -4.97 0.63
CA LYS A 65 3.53 -4.59 1.66
C LYS A 65 4.63 -3.70 1.08
N ASP A 66 5.14 -4.05 -0.09
CA ASP A 66 6.21 -3.31 -0.76
C ASP A 66 5.71 -1.98 -1.33
N ALA A 67 4.50 -1.94 -1.90
CA ALA A 67 3.87 -0.71 -2.38
C ALA A 67 3.69 0.31 -1.26
N PHE A 68 3.29 -0.11 -0.05
CA PHE A 68 3.15 0.80 1.08
C PHE A 68 4.48 1.48 1.48
N ILE A 69 5.61 0.82 1.23
CA ILE A 69 6.93 1.28 1.65
C ILE A 69 7.64 2.05 0.53
N HIS A 70 7.44 1.63 -0.71
CA HIS A 70 8.18 2.14 -1.87
C HIS A 70 7.38 3.12 -2.73
N SER A 71 6.06 3.21 -2.58
CA SER A 71 5.27 4.22 -3.28
C SER A 71 5.46 5.60 -2.64
N ALA A 72 5.64 6.62 -3.48
CA ALA A 72 5.65 7.99 -3.02
C ALA A 72 4.27 8.35 -2.45
N ASN A 73 4.22 8.86 -1.22
CA ASN A 73 2.98 9.37 -0.64
C ASN A 73 2.54 10.63 -1.42
N PRO A 74 1.37 10.64 -2.09
CA PRO A 74 0.90 11.81 -2.83
C PRO A 74 0.55 12.99 -1.92
N TYR A 75 0.36 12.76 -0.62
CA TYR A 75 0.07 13.80 0.38
C TYR A 75 1.29 14.16 1.24
N SER A 76 2.50 13.92 0.74
CA SER A 76 3.75 14.28 1.41
C SER A 76 4.00 15.79 1.34
N VAL A 77 4.38 16.39 2.48
CA VAL A 77 4.78 17.79 2.56
C VAL A 77 6.05 18.04 1.73
N SER A 78 6.89 17.03 1.57
CA SER A 78 8.11 17.10 0.75
C SER A 78 7.82 17.27 -0.75
N ASN A 79 6.64 16.84 -1.22
CA ASN A 79 6.23 16.92 -2.62
C ASN A 79 5.33 18.14 -2.92
N THR A 80 5.11 19.00 -1.92
CA THR A 80 4.19 20.13 -2.02
C THR A 80 4.96 21.46 -1.98
N ASP A 81 4.55 22.40 -2.84
CA ASP A 81 5.11 23.75 -2.91
C ASP A 81 4.82 24.57 -1.64
N ASP A 82 5.74 25.46 -1.26
CA ASP A 82 5.63 26.27 -0.04
C ASP A 82 4.41 27.20 -0.05
N SER A 83 4.01 27.72 -1.22
CA SER A 83 2.82 28.55 -1.36
C SER A 83 1.55 27.77 -1.02
N THR A 84 1.42 26.57 -1.56
CA THR A 84 0.28 25.67 -1.31
C THR A 84 0.23 25.26 0.16
N LEU A 85 1.38 24.99 0.78
CA LEU A 85 1.46 24.70 2.21
C LEU A 85 1.00 25.90 3.06
N CYS A 86 1.40 27.12 2.68
CA CYS A 86 0.95 28.35 3.35
C CYS A 86 -0.56 28.59 3.18
N GLU A 87 -1.13 28.33 2.00
CA GLU A 87 -2.58 28.45 1.74
C GLU A 87 -3.39 27.45 2.57
N ILE A 88 -2.92 26.19 2.65
CA ILE A 88 -3.53 25.16 3.49
C ILE A 88 -3.45 25.56 4.96
N ALA A 89 -2.29 26.05 5.43
CA ALA A 89 -2.12 26.49 6.80
C ALA A 89 -3.04 27.67 7.14
N ALA A 90 -3.15 28.66 6.24
CA ALA A 90 -4.07 29.77 6.39
C ALA A 90 -5.53 29.31 6.47
N SER A 91 -5.93 28.32 5.64
CA SER A 91 -7.27 27.71 5.69
C SER A 91 -7.55 27.00 7.02
N LEU A 92 -6.50 26.55 7.71
CA LEU A 92 -6.56 25.93 9.03
C LEU A 92 -6.34 26.93 10.19
N ASN A 93 -6.23 28.23 9.91
CA ASN A 93 -5.85 29.28 10.86
C ASN A 93 -4.52 29.02 11.57
N ILE A 94 -3.56 28.42 10.87
CA ILE A 94 -2.18 28.17 11.32
C ILE A 94 -1.25 29.16 10.62
N SER A 95 -0.29 29.73 11.36
CA SER A 95 0.77 30.58 10.80
C SER A 95 2.13 29.91 10.97
N PHE A 96 2.96 29.96 9.93
CA PHE A 96 4.36 29.49 9.95
C PHE A 96 5.36 30.59 10.38
N GLY A 97 4.87 31.76 10.78
CA GLY A 97 5.70 32.91 11.15
C GLY A 97 5.20 34.20 10.53
N CYS A 98 5.76 35.33 10.98
CA CYS A 98 5.36 36.66 10.53
C CYS A 98 6.24 37.24 9.41
N ASN A 99 7.36 36.60 9.09
CA ASN A 99 8.24 36.97 7.98
C ASN A 99 8.63 35.74 7.14
N GLU A 100 9.17 35.96 5.94
CA GLU A 100 9.53 34.88 5.01
C GLU A 100 10.63 33.94 5.55
N ILE A 101 11.54 34.47 6.38
CA ILE A 101 12.62 33.68 6.98
C ILE A 101 12.03 32.65 7.95
N GLU A 102 11.21 33.07 8.91
CA GLU A 102 10.53 32.18 9.86
C GLU A 102 9.65 31.13 9.16
N LYS A 103 8.96 31.53 8.09
CA LYS A 103 8.17 30.60 7.28
C LYS A 103 9.06 29.52 6.67
N SER A 104 10.17 29.92 6.04
CA SER A 104 11.11 28.98 5.43
C SER A 104 11.76 28.03 6.44
N GLU A 105 12.14 28.53 7.62
CA GLU A 105 12.72 27.72 8.70
C GLU A 105 11.71 26.72 9.23
N SER A 106 10.46 27.16 9.44
CA SER A 106 9.36 26.31 9.89
C SER A 106 9.06 25.20 8.88
N LEU A 107 8.94 25.53 7.60
CA LEU A 107 8.69 24.55 6.53
C LEU A 107 9.86 23.57 6.38
N SER A 108 11.10 24.04 6.49
CA SER A 108 12.30 23.21 6.50
C SER A 108 12.31 22.21 7.67
N LEU A 109 11.93 22.67 8.87
CA LEU A 109 11.80 21.80 10.04
C LEU A 109 10.73 20.73 9.83
N ILE A 110 9.55 21.11 9.33
CA ILE A 110 8.45 20.17 9.06
C ILE A 110 8.88 19.09 8.06
N ARG A 111 9.51 19.49 6.94
CA ARG A 111 10.06 18.55 5.94
C ARG A 111 11.10 17.61 6.55
N SER A 112 11.99 18.14 7.38
CA SER A 112 13.02 17.34 8.07
C SER A 112 12.40 16.30 9.00
N VAL A 113 11.34 16.67 9.74
CA VAL A 113 10.60 15.75 10.62
C VAL A 113 9.89 14.66 9.81
N GLU A 114 9.23 15.01 8.69
CA GLU A 114 8.59 14.03 7.80
C GLU A 114 9.60 13.01 7.25
N LYS A 115 10.75 13.49 6.78
CA LYS A 115 11.85 12.64 6.30
C LYS A 115 12.37 11.71 7.40
N GLY A 116 12.56 12.24 8.61
CA GLY A 116 12.97 11.46 9.78
C GLY A 116 11.98 10.34 10.11
N ARG A 117 10.68 10.65 10.13
CA ARG A 117 9.61 9.66 10.37
C ARG A 117 9.59 8.57 9.29
N SER A 118 9.73 8.95 8.03
CA SER A 118 9.76 8.02 6.89
C SER A 118 10.94 7.05 6.99
N SER A 119 12.13 7.55 7.36
CA SER A 119 13.31 6.72 7.60
C SER A 119 13.11 5.73 8.75
N LEU A 120 12.55 6.16 9.87
CA LEU A 120 12.26 5.29 11.02
C LEU A 120 11.24 4.19 10.67
N LEU A 121 10.21 4.52 9.89
CA LEU A 121 9.24 3.54 9.41
C LEU A 121 9.94 2.46 8.57
N LEU A 122 10.76 2.86 7.60
CA LEU A 122 11.52 1.92 6.77
C LEU A 122 12.43 1.02 7.62
N GLN A 123 13.21 1.60 8.54
CA GLN A 123 14.06 0.82 9.46
C GLN A 123 13.25 -0.18 10.29
N SER A 124 12.06 0.19 10.75
CA SER A 124 11.20 -0.71 11.53
C SER A 124 10.70 -1.90 10.72
N VAL A 125 10.48 -1.72 9.41
CA VAL A 125 10.08 -2.81 8.52
C VAL A 125 11.27 -3.72 8.24
N THR A 126 12.44 -3.15 7.90
CA THR A 126 13.66 -3.92 7.65
C THR A 126 14.05 -4.76 8.86
N ARG A 127 14.02 -4.20 10.08
CA ARG A 127 14.31 -4.95 11.32
C ARG A 127 13.33 -6.09 11.58
N ARG A 128 12.04 -5.92 11.26
CA ARG A 128 11.03 -6.98 11.40
C ARG A 128 11.28 -8.12 10.40
N ASN A 129 11.54 -7.79 9.14
CA ASN A 129 11.84 -8.78 8.11
C ASN A 129 13.10 -9.61 8.48
N ALA A 130 14.14 -8.99 9.05
CA ALA A 130 15.35 -9.69 9.49
C ALA A 130 15.10 -10.65 10.68
N CYS A 131 14.21 -10.30 11.61
CA CYS A 131 13.86 -11.16 12.74
C CYS A 131 12.98 -12.35 12.33
N GLU A 132 12.07 -12.17 11.37
CA GLU A 132 11.22 -13.25 10.84
C GLU A 132 12.02 -14.27 10.03
N SER A 133 13.06 -13.83 9.31
CA SER A 133 13.97 -14.73 8.57
C SER A 133 14.81 -15.66 9.48
N GLY A 134 14.88 -15.40 10.79
CA GLY A 134 15.70 -16.16 11.73
C GLY A 134 14.97 -17.23 12.55
N ARG A 135 13.66 -17.44 12.34
CA ARG A 135 12.84 -18.39 13.13
C ARG A 135 12.39 -19.65 12.38
N GLY A 136 12.99 -19.92 11.23
CA GLY A 136 12.67 -21.06 10.35
C GLY A 136 13.82 -22.06 10.23
N GLN A 137 14.41 -22.47 11.34
CA GLN A 137 15.30 -23.65 11.43
C GLN A 137 14.92 -24.49 12.64
#